data_AF-A0A966RZR5-F1
#
_entry.id   AF-A0A966RZR5-F1
#
_cell.length_a   1.000
_cell.length_b   1.000
_cell.length_c   1.000
_cell.angle_alpha   90.00
_cell.angle_beta   90.00
_cell.angle_gamma   90.00
#
_symmetry.space_group_name_H-M   'P 1'
#
loop_
_entity.id
_entity.type
_entity.pdbx_description
1 polymer ?
#
loop_
_entity_poly.entity_id
_entity_poly.type
_entity_poly.pdbx_seq_one_letter_code
_entity_poly.pdbx_strand_id
1 'polypeptide(L)'
;MIKNLLQPIFFLLMCGVSLAGWPDDEVNHWDDVIIKKSGISTKPNDIRHWLQSRIPNATNELKAAKLVFDLGNESFEVREQASRELLKLNNLAIFELKKAVKSKDIEVAKRAADCLEQISPYESTTLKTAVIRLLGKSNPEVVFEYFTKLADTPELDLLTSEALLDAFNTATKSNPVLVQKLEDFSQTKNIKSRILIARALARANPNGLIFTKLSTNDQPIVKVNASLALLQEKDKKALGMLINLLTELKIN
;
A
#
# COMPACT_ATOMS: atom_id res chain seq x y z
N MET A 1 -55.33 36.34 -4.05
CA MET A 1 -55.55 35.40 -2.93
C MET A 1 -54.29 34.58 -2.80
N ILE A 2 -53.53 34.91 -1.75
CA ILE A 2 -52.22 34.35 -1.39
C ILE A 2 -52.35 32.84 -1.16
N LYS A 3 -51.48 32.02 -1.76
CA LYS A 3 -51.03 30.74 -1.20
C LYS A 3 -49.83 30.17 -1.99
N ASN A 4 -48.78 29.87 -1.22
CA ASN A 4 -47.74 28.87 -1.46
C ASN A 4 -46.54 29.26 -2.32
N LEU A 5 -45.80 30.23 -1.78
CA LEU A 5 -44.35 30.34 -1.91
C LEU A 5 -43.71 29.35 -0.91
N LEU A 6 -43.50 28.07 -1.28
CA LEU A 6 -42.67 27.10 -0.54
C LEU A 6 -42.61 25.77 -1.30
N GLN A 7 -41.67 25.65 -2.25
CA GLN A 7 -40.89 24.44 -2.56
C GLN A 7 -40.11 24.67 -3.85
N PRO A 8 -38.78 24.89 -3.73
CA PRO A 8 -37.88 23.98 -4.43
C PRO A 8 -36.74 23.59 -3.49
N ILE A 9 -37.04 22.78 -2.47
CA ILE A 9 -36.03 22.00 -1.73
C ILE A 9 -36.46 20.54 -1.84
N PHE A 10 -36.53 20.02 -3.07
CA PHE A 10 -36.77 18.60 -3.30
C PHE A 10 -36.28 18.12 -4.67
N PHE A 11 -35.19 18.69 -5.19
CA PHE A 11 -34.58 18.20 -6.43
C PHE A 11 -33.04 18.31 -6.40
N LEU A 12 -32.45 18.01 -5.24
CA LEU A 12 -31.00 17.79 -5.10
C LEU A 12 -30.71 16.56 -4.23
N LEU A 13 -31.50 15.50 -4.41
CA LEU A 13 -31.39 14.25 -3.64
C LEU A 13 -31.75 13.02 -4.49
N MET A 14 -31.35 13.04 -5.77
CA MET A 14 -31.42 11.88 -6.67
C MET A 14 -30.15 11.74 -7.52
N CYS A 15 -29.00 12.19 -7.02
CA CYS A 15 -27.77 11.43 -7.25
C CYS A 15 -27.71 10.38 -6.15
N GLY A 16 -28.61 9.39 -6.25
CA GLY A 16 -28.37 8.11 -5.61
C GLY A 16 -27.06 7.61 -6.18
N VAL A 17 -25.95 7.82 -5.45
CA VAL A 17 -24.75 7.03 -5.62
C VAL A 17 -25.23 5.60 -5.38
N SER A 18 -25.57 4.91 -6.46
CA SER A 18 -25.71 3.48 -6.48
C SER A 18 -24.36 2.93 -6.05
N LEU A 19 -24.26 2.66 -4.75
CA LEU A 19 -23.27 1.84 -4.07
C LEU A 19 -23.41 0.36 -4.50
N ALA A 20 -23.66 0.12 -5.79
CA ALA A 20 -23.07 -1.03 -6.41
C ALA A 20 -21.61 -0.63 -6.57
N GLY A 21 -20.74 -1.13 -5.69
CA GLY A 21 -19.33 -1.23 -6.06
C GLY A 21 -19.30 -1.78 -7.49
N TRP A 22 -18.38 -1.25 -8.30
CA TRP A 22 -18.21 -1.74 -9.66
C TRP A 22 -18.20 -3.27 -9.62
N PRO A 23 -18.97 -3.95 -10.50
CA PRO A 23 -19.00 -5.40 -10.52
C PRO A 23 -17.58 -5.95 -10.40
N ASP A 24 -17.35 -6.95 -9.54
CA ASP A 24 -16.00 -7.48 -9.24
C ASP A 24 -15.22 -7.83 -10.53
N ASP A 25 -15.93 -8.09 -11.62
CA ASP A 25 -15.51 -8.32 -13.00
C ASP A 25 -15.06 -7.06 -13.77
N GLU A 26 -15.69 -5.90 -13.58
CA GLU A 26 -15.29 -4.64 -14.26
C GLU A 26 -14.03 -4.01 -13.65
N VAL A 27 -13.84 -4.11 -12.33
CA VAL A 27 -12.62 -3.62 -11.66
C VAL A 27 -11.39 -4.42 -12.13
N ASN A 28 -11.54 -5.73 -12.34
CA ASN A 28 -10.45 -6.57 -12.85
C ASN A 28 -10.17 -6.29 -14.34
N HIS A 29 -11.17 -5.85 -15.12
CA HIS A 29 -10.99 -5.57 -16.54
C HIS A 29 -9.92 -4.49 -16.79
N TRP A 30 -9.99 -3.39 -16.04
CA TRP A 30 -9.02 -2.30 -16.20
C TRP A 30 -7.63 -2.66 -15.69
N ASP A 31 -7.54 -3.42 -14.60
CA ASP A 31 -6.25 -3.92 -14.10
C ASP A 31 -5.56 -4.83 -15.12
N ASP A 32 -6.33 -5.74 -15.73
CA ASP A 32 -5.85 -6.60 -16.80
C ASP A 32 -5.34 -5.80 -18.00
N VAL A 33 -6.07 -4.76 -18.41
CA VAL A 33 -5.68 -3.88 -19.52
C VAL A 33 -4.38 -3.13 -19.20
N ILE A 34 -4.26 -2.59 -17.99
CA ILE A 34 -3.06 -1.88 -17.53
C ILE A 34 -1.85 -2.81 -17.57
N ILE A 35 -1.97 -4.00 -16.96
CA ILE A 35 -0.88 -4.98 -16.86
C ILE A 35 -0.42 -5.44 -18.26
N LYS A 36 -1.37 -5.78 -19.15
CA LYS A 36 -1.07 -6.18 -20.53
C LYS A 36 -0.39 -5.06 -21.33
N LYS A 37 -0.84 -3.82 -21.20
CA LYS A 37 -0.21 -2.66 -21.86
C LYS A 37 1.22 -2.41 -21.40
N SER A 38 1.56 -2.81 -20.18
CA SER A 38 2.93 -2.76 -19.66
C SER A 38 3.80 -3.95 -20.09
N GLY A 39 3.34 -4.79 -21.01
CA GLY A 39 4.09 -5.94 -21.53
C GLY A 39 4.16 -7.12 -20.56
N ILE A 40 3.36 -7.11 -19.49
CA ILE A 40 3.29 -8.18 -18.51
C ILE A 40 2.05 -9.02 -18.80
N SER A 41 2.22 -10.34 -18.81
CA SER A 41 1.09 -11.27 -18.94
C SER A 41 0.30 -11.32 -17.62
N THR A 42 -1.03 -11.41 -17.71
CA THR A 42 -1.90 -11.52 -16.53
C THR A 42 -2.00 -12.94 -15.96
N LYS A 43 -1.11 -13.85 -16.38
CA LYS A 43 -1.03 -15.18 -15.78
C LYS A 43 -0.53 -15.07 -14.33
N PRO A 44 -1.08 -15.85 -13.38
CA PRO A 44 -0.73 -15.75 -11.96
C PRO A 44 0.78 -15.78 -11.67
N ASN A 45 1.53 -16.65 -12.36
CA ASN A 45 2.98 -16.77 -12.16
C ASN A 45 3.74 -15.53 -12.63
N ASP A 46 3.36 -14.93 -13.76
CA ASP A 46 4.06 -13.78 -14.34
C ASP A 46 3.89 -12.54 -13.45
N ILE A 47 2.66 -12.30 -13.00
CA ILE A 47 2.36 -11.18 -12.10
C ILE A 47 3.03 -11.41 -10.73
N ARG A 48 3.01 -12.65 -10.23
CA ARG A 48 3.72 -13.02 -9.00
C ARG A 48 5.21 -12.72 -9.12
N HIS A 49 5.86 -13.19 -10.18
CA HIS A 49 7.28 -12.95 -10.42
C HIS A 49 7.57 -11.45 -10.54
N TRP A 50 6.68 -10.71 -11.19
CA TRP A 50 6.78 -9.27 -11.26
C TRP A 50 6.78 -8.67 -9.85
N LEU A 51 5.79 -8.95 -8.99
CA LEU A 51 5.74 -8.37 -7.65
C LEU A 51 6.91 -8.84 -6.76
N GLN A 52 7.28 -10.12 -6.83
CA GLN A 52 8.40 -10.69 -6.08
C GLN A 52 9.74 -10.04 -6.45
N SER A 53 9.94 -9.65 -7.72
CA SER A 53 11.13 -8.90 -8.12
C SER A 53 11.19 -7.47 -7.57
N ARG A 54 10.12 -6.99 -6.90
CA ARG A 54 10.07 -5.72 -6.16
C ARG A 54 10.15 -5.93 -4.65
N ILE A 55 10.15 -7.18 -4.17
CA ILE A 55 10.36 -7.52 -2.75
C ILE A 55 11.88 -7.63 -2.55
N PRO A 56 12.48 -6.74 -1.74
CA PRO A 56 13.88 -6.92 -1.36
C PRO A 56 14.02 -8.26 -0.60
N ASN A 57 14.90 -9.13 -1.09
CA ASN A 57 15.28 -10.37 -0.41
C ASN A 57 16.69 -10.22 0.17
N ALA A 58 17.03 -10.98 1.21
CA ALA A 58 18.30 -10.80 1.94
C ALA A 58 19.52 -10.82 1.02
N THR A 59 19.53 -11.68 0.00
CA THR A 59 20.63 -11.78 -0.96
C THR A 59 20.77 -10.53 -1.83
N ASN A 60 19.66 -10.03 -2.39
CA ASN A 60 19.65 -8.86 -3.25
C ASN A 60 19.81 -7.56 -2.46
N GLU A 61 19.27 -7.48 -1.24
CA GLU A 61 19.49 -6.36 -0.31
C GLU A 61 20.98 -6.22 0.00
N LEU A 62 21.66 -7.30 0.39
CA LEU A 62 23.10 -7.29 0.68
C LEU A 62 23.91 -6.93 -0.57
N LYS A 63 23.55 -7.48 -1.73
CA LYS A 63 24.21 -7.16 -3.00
C LYS A 63 24.03 -5.68 -3.35
N ALA A 64 22.80 -5.16 -3.30
CA ALA A 64 22.50 -3.77 -3.60
C ALA A 64 23.19 -2.80 -2.61
N ALA A 65 23.18 -3.11 -1.31
CA ALA A 65 23.84 -2.31 -0.29
C ALA A 65 25.37 -2.26 -0.49
N LYS A 66 25.99 -3.38 -0.86
CA LYS A 66 27.42 -3.44 -1.20
C LYS A 66 27.74 -2.59 -2.44
N LEU A 67 26.93 -2.71 -3.49
CA LEU A 67 27.10 -1.91 -4.70
C LEU A 67 26.89 -0.41 -4.43
N VAL A 68 25.92 -0.05 -3.58
CA VAL A 68 25.71 1.32 -3.12
C VAL A 68 26.93 1.86 -2.38
N PHE A 69 27.54 1.05 -1.50
CA PHE A 69 28.80 1.43 -0.84
C PHE A 69 29.92 1.66 -1.86
N ASP A 70 30.01 0.81 -2.88
CA ASP A 70 31.01 0.93 -3.94
C ASP A 70 30.80 2.14 -4.87
N LEU A 71 29.64 2.82 -4.83
CA LEU A 71 29.44 4.11 -5.50
C LEU A 71 30.31 5.24 -4.93
N GLY A 72 30.81 5.10 -3.70
CA GLY A 72 31.71 6.07 -3.07
C GLY A 72 33.19 5.64 -3.12
N ASN A 73 33.50 4.57 -3.86
CA ASN A 73 34.87 4.06 -3.92
C ASN A 73 35.82 5.08 -4.58
N GLU A 74 37.10 5.12 -4.16
CA GLU A 74 38.10 6.03 -4.75
C GLU A 74 38.38 5.73 -6.23
N SER A 75 38.36 4.45 -6.64
CA SER A 75 38.51 4.05 -8.04
C SER A 75 37.25 4.36 -8.85
N PHE A 76 37.44 5.10 -9.93
CA PHE A 76 36.37 5.41 -10.88
C PHE A 76 35.78 4.14 -11.52
N GLU A 77 36.62 3.16 -11.84
CA GLU A 77 36.23 1.89 -12.44
C GLU A 77 35.27 1.11 -11.54
N VAL A 78 35.54 1.12 -10.23
CA VAL A 78 34.68 0.49 -9.22
C VAL A 78 33.33 1.21 -9.15
N ARG A 79 33.31 2.55 -9.11
CA ARG A 79 32.05 3.34 -9.10
C ARG A 79 31.20 3.09 -10.34
N GLU A 80 31.84 3.04 -11.51
CA GLU A 80 31.18 2.77 -12.79
C GLU A 80 30.61 1.35 -12.86
N GLN A 81 31.37 0.36 -12.41
CA GLN A 81 30.88 -1.01 -12.34
C GLN A 81 29.70 -1.14 -11.37
N ALA A 82 29.80 -0.52 -10.20
CA ALA A 82 28.72 -0.51 -9.21
C ALA A 82 27.42 0.08 -9.80
N SER A 83 27.53 1.22 -10.49
CA SER A 83 26.40 1.87 -11.16
C SER A 83 25.74 0.93 -12.18
N ARG A 84 26.54 0.28 -13.06
CA ARG A 84 26.01 -0.68 -14.04
C ARG A 84 25.32 -1.89 -13.41
N GLU A 85 25.89 -2.44 -12.34
CA GLU A 85 25.29 -3.58 -11.65
C GLU A 85 24.00 -3.20 -10.91
N LEU A 86 23.91 -1.99 -10.36
CA LEU A 86 22.67 -1.46 -9.78
C LEU A 86 21.57 -1.31 -10.83
N LEU A 87 21.91 -0.82 -12.03
CA LEU A 87 20.95 -0.74 -13.15
C LEU A 87 20.47 -2.14 -13.59
N LYS A 88 21.34 -3.15 -13.58
CA LYS A 88 20.95 -4.54 -13.86
C LYS A 88 20.03 -5.13 -12.79
N LEU A 89 20.26 -4.79 -11.52
CA LEU A 89 19.35 -5.17 -10.43
C LEU A 89 17.98 -4.49 -10.55
N ASN A 90 17.92 -3.34 -11.21
CA ASN A 90 16.69 -2.62 -11.54
C ASN A 90 15.83 -2.41 -10.27
N ASN A 91 14.60 -2.92 -10.25
CA ASN A 91 13.68 -2.73 -9.12
C ASN A 91 14.22 -3.24 -7.78
N LEU A 92 15.09 -4.25 -7.79
CA LEU A 92 15.70 -4.79 -6.58
C LEU A 92 16.69 -3.83 -5.93
N ALA A 93 17.25 -2.88 -6.69
CA ALA A 93 18.16 -1.87 -6.18
C ALA A 93 17.44 -0.61 -5.65
N ILE A 94 16.18 -0.39 -6.03
CA ILE A 94 15.44 0.86 -5.72
C ILE A 94 15.47 1.18 -4.23
N PHE A 95 15.26 0.17 -3.38
CA PHE A 95 15.20 0.38 -1.93
C PHE A 95 16.52 0.92 -1.36
N GLU A 96 17.64 0.29 -1.69
CA GLU A 96 18.96 0.72 -1.22
C GLU A 96 19.39 2.03 -1.88
N LEU A 97 19.07 2.23 -3.16
CA LEU A 97 19.33 3.49 -3.86
C LEU A 97 18.57 4.67 -3.22
N LYS A 98 17.30 4.50 -2.84
CA LYS A 98 16.52 5.55 -2.17
C LYS A 98 17.06 5.91 -0.79
N LYS A 99 17.66 4.96 -0.08
CA LYS A 99 18.41 5.26 1.14
C LYS A 99 19.68 6.06 0.82
N ALA A 100 20.42 5.62 -0.20
CA ALA A 100 21.70 6.20 -0.62
C ALA A 100 21.60 7.65 -1.12
N VAL A 101 20.47 8.06 -1.70
CA VAL A 101 20.21 9.47 -2.06
C VAL A 101 20.33 10.42 -0.87
N LYS A 102 20.12 9.93 0.36
CA LYS A 102 20.25 10.72 1.60
C LYS A 102 21.66 10.63 2.23
N SER A 103 22.63 10.06 1.51
CA SER A 103 24.00 9.91 1.99
C SER A 103 24.65 11.28 2.24
N LYS A 104 25.58 11.31 3.20
CA LYS A 104 26.46 12.48 3.42
C LYS A 104 27.58 12.56 2.37
N ASP A 105 27.89 11.44 1.72
CA ASP A 105 28.80 11.39 0.59
C ASP A 105 28.05 11.86 -0.67
N ILE A 106 28.50 12.99 -1.23
CA ILE A 106 27.88 13.65 -2.37
C ILE A 106 27.97 12.78 -3.64
N GLU A 107 29.05 12.04 -3.83
CA GLU A 107 29.22 11.16 -5.00
C GLU A 107 28.25 9.98 -4.92
N VAL A 108 28.13 9.36 -3.74
CA VAL A 108 27.14 8.30 -3.50
C VAL A 108 25.72 8.82 -3.72
N ALA A 109 25.38 9.97 -3.13
CA ALA A 109 24.04 10.55 -3.24
C ALA A 109 23.68 10.87 -4.71
N LYS A 110 24.61 11.47 -5.46
CA LYS A 110 24.43 11.82 -6.87
C LYS A 110 24.26 10.58 -7.75
N ARG A 111 25.19 9.62 -7.68
CA ARG A 111 25.11 8.39 -8.50
C ARG A 111 23.90 7.55 -8.16
N ALA A 112 23.50 7.51 -6.89
CA ALA A 112 22.27 6.84 -6.50
C ALA A 112 21.03 7.50 -7.13
N ALA A 113 20.99 8.83 -7.17
CA ALA A 113 19.93 9.57 -7.85
C ALA A 113 19.93 9.28 -9.37
N ASP A 114 21.09 9.30 -10.03
CA ASP A 114 21.23 9.00 -11.46
C ASP A 114 20.78 7.56 -11.80
N CYS A 115 21.10 6.60 -10.93
CA CYS A 115 20.62 5.22 -11.07
C CYS A 115 19.11 5.13 -10.90
N LEU A 116 18.53 5.84 -9.93
CA LEU A 116 17.09 5.88 -9.75
C LEU A 116 16.36 6.52 -10.92
N GLU A 117 16.89 7.60 -11.49
CA GLU A 117 16.29 8.26 -12.66
C GLU A 117 16.25 7.32 -13.87
N GLN A 118 17.22 6.43 -14.02
CA GLN A 118 17.25 5.44 -15.09
C GLN A 118 16.35 4.22 -14.84
N ILE A 119 16.14 3.85 -13.57
CA ILE A 119 15.28 2.72 -13.16
C ILE A 119 13.80 3.14 -13.10
N SER A 120 13.52 4.31 -12.54
CA SER A 120 12.19 4.87 -12.29
C SER A 120 11.30 5.17 -13.52
N PRO A 121 11.76 5.33 -14.77
CA PRO A 121 10.87 5.67 -15.90
C PRO A 121 9.87 4.57 -16.23
N TYR A 122 10.09 3.34 -15.73
CA TYR A 122 9.41 2.14 -16.21
C TYR A 122 8.29 1.62 -15.31
N GLU A 123 8.12 2.13 -14.09
CA GLU A 123 7.06 1.65 -13.19
C GLU A 123 6.06 2.77 -12.84
N SER A 124 4.90 2.74 -13.48
CA SER A 124 3.80 3.62 -13.09
C SER A 124 3.13 3.11 -11.81
N THR A 125 2.76 4.02 -10.91
CA THR A 125 1.96 3.70 -9.71
C THR A 125 0.67 2.95 -10.07
N THR A 126 0.11 3.24 -11.24
CA THR A 126 -1.05 2.55 -11.82
C THR A 126 -0.78 1.08 -12.08
N LEU A 127 0.38 0.71 -12.64
CA LEU A 127 0.76 -0.69 -12.84
C LEU A 127 0.93 -1.41 -11.50
N LYS A 128 1.68 -0.81 -10.57
CA LYS A 128 1.92 -1.37 -9.24
C LYS A 128 0.61 -1.69 -8.50
N THR A 129 -0.30 -0.73 -8.46
CA THR A 129 -1.59 -0.90 -7.77
C THR A 129 -2.52 -1.90 -8.44
N ALA A 130 -2.52 -1.99 -9.78
CA ALA A 130 -3.24 -3.03 -10.52
C ALA A 130 -2.70 -4.44 -10.22
N VAL A 131 -1.38 -4.60 -10.20
CA VAL A 131 -0.73 -5.88 -9.85
C VAL A 131 -1.09 -6.33 -8.43
N ILE A 132 -1.04 -5.42 -7.45
CA ILE A 132 -1.39 -5.72 -6.06
C ILE A 132 -2.84 -6.22 -5.95
N ARG A 133 -3.80 -5.50 -6.55
CA ARG A 133 -5.23 -5.85 -6.50
C ARG A 133 -5.50 -7.19 -7.18
N LEU A 134 -4.92 -7.43 -8.36
CA LEU A 134 -5.10 -8.68 -9.10
C LEU A 134 -4.46 -9.88 -8.37
N LEU A 135 -3.26 -9.73 -7.79
CA LEU A 135 -2.61 -10.78 -7.01
C LEU A 135 -3.30 -11.03 -5.66
N GLY A 136 -3.93 -10.02 -5.06
CA GLY A 136 -4.64 -10.17 -3.80
C GLY A 136 -5.67 -11.31 -3.84
N LYS A 137 -6.34 -11.49 -4.97
CA LYS A 137 -7.36 -12.53 -5.18
C LYS A 137 -6.76 -13.93 -5.26
N SER A 138 -5.65 -14.08 -5.98
CA SER A 138 -5.08 -15.40 -6.29
C SER A 138 -3.99 -15.84 -5.32
N ASN A 139 -3.14 -14.90 -4.88
CA ASN A 139 -1.93 -15.16 -4.11
C ASN A 139 -1.70 -14.09 -3.00
N PRO A 140 -2.64 -13.98 -2.04
CA PRO A 140 -2.58 -12.94 -1.00
C PRO A 140 -1.32 -13.01 -0.13
N GLU A 141 -0.69 -14.17 0.01
CA GLU A 141 0.55 -14.34 0.79
C GLU A 141 1.72 -13.55 0.23
N VAL A 142 1.82 -13.46 -1.10
CA VAL A 142 2.87 -12.67 -1.77
C VAL A 142 2.61 -11.18 -1.59
N VAL A 143 1.34 -10.78 -1.62
CA VAL A 143 0.94 -9.39 -1.35
C VAL A 143 1.22 -9.01 0.09
N PHE A 144 0.99 -9.93 1.03
CA PHE A 144 1.33 -9.73 2.44
C PHE A 144 2.85 -9.61 2.63
N GLU A 145 3.65 -10.47 2.00
CA GLU A 145 5.12 -10.36 2.04
C GLU A 145 5.59 -9.00 1.50
N TYR A 146 5.04 -8.56 0.36
CA TYR A 146 5.31 -7.23 -0.20
C TYR A 146 4.96 -6.11 0.78
N PHE A 147 3.77 -6.16 1.39
CA PHE A 147 3.36 -5.20 2.41
C PHE A 147 4.34 -5.13 3.59
N THR A 148 4.78 -6.27 4.13
CA THR A 148 5.72 -6.28 5.27
C THR A 148 7.05 -5.62 4.92
N LYS A 149 7.51 -5.73 3.66
CA LYS A 149 8.73 -5.07 3.19
C LYS A 149 8.57 -3.56 2.98
N LEU A 150 7.38 -3.12 2.57
CA LEU A 150 7.09 -1.68 2.40
C LEU A 150 6.73 -0.98 3.71
N ALA A 151 6.47 -1.73 4.78
CA ALA A 151 5.86 -1.21 6.00
C ALA A 151 6.57 0.02 6.56
N ASP A 152 7.90 0.07 6.50
CA ASP A 152 8.72 1.16 7.04
C ASP A 152 9.32 2.07 5.96
N THR A 153 8.70 2.11 4.78
CA THR A 153 9.26 2.76 3.61
C THR A 153 8.30 3.81 3.02
N PRO A 154 8.81 4.86 2.34
CA PRO A 154 7.94 5.87 1.70
C PRO A 154 7.00 5.29 0.63
N GLU A 155 7.31 4.11 0.09
CA GLU A 155 6.54 3.40 -0.93
C GLU A 155 5.20 2.88 -0.41
N LEU A 156 5.02 2.78 0.91
CA LEU A 156 3.69 2.67 1.51
C LEU A 156 3.00 4.05 1.47
N ASP A 157 2.78 4.54 0.26
CA ASP A 157 2.01 5.73 -0.05
C ASP A 157 0.50 5.43 0.03
N LEU A 158 -0.32 6.46 -0.16
CA LEU A 158 -1.77 6.34 -0.07
C LEU A 158 -2.33 5.34 -1.08
N LEU A 159 -1.93 5.45 -2.36
CA LEU A 159 -2.45 4.60 -3.43
C LEU A 159 -2.05 3.14 -3.27
N THR A 160 -0.82 2.89 -2.84
CA THR A 160 -0.32 1.54 -2.54
C THR A 160 -1.05 0.95 -1.33
N SER A 161 -1.31 1.77 -0.31
CA SER A 161 -2.06 1.36 0.89
C SER A 161 -3.50 0.97 0.57
N GLU A 162 -4.21 1.74 -0.27
CA GLU A 162 -5.56 1.38 -0.72
C GLU A 162 -5.57 0.09 -1.55
N ALA A 163 -4.62 -0.07 -2.49
CA ALA A 163 -4.53 -1.30 -3.28
C ALA A 163 -4.27 -2.55 -2.42
N LEU A 164 -3.40 -2.43 -1.40
CA LEU A 164 -3.14 -3.49 -0.42
C LEU A 164 -4.39 -3.79 0.42
N LEU A 165 -5.13 -2.76 0.85
CA LEU A 165 -6.37 -2.94 1.60
C LEU A 165 -7.43 -3.67 0.76
N ASP A 166 -7.61 -3.33 -0.51
CA ASP A 166 -8.53 -4.01 -1.43
C ASP A 166 -8.16 -5.50 -1.59
N ALA A 167 -6.87 -5.77 -1.76
CA ALA A 167 -6.33 -7.13 -1.82
C ALA A 167 -6.65 -7.92 -0.53
N PHE A 168 -6.40 -7.34 0.65
CA PHE A 168 -6.65 -8.00 1.92
C PHE A 168 -8.14 -8.15 2.24
N ASN A 169 -8.97 -7.14 1.98
CA ASN A 169 -10.41 -7.21 2.19
C ASN A 169 -11.09 -8.30 1.35
N THR A 170 -10.53 -8.57 0.17
CA THR A 170 -11.01 -9.66 -0.69
C THR A 170 -10.57 -11.01 -0.13
N ALA A 171 -9.27 -11.16 0.16
CA ALA A 171 -8.67 -12.42 0.54
C ALA A 171 -9.04 -12.92 1.96
N THR A 172 -9.16 -12.00 2.92
CA THR A 172 -9.44 -12.36 4.34
C THR A 172 -10.79 -13.04 4.53
N LYS A 173 -11.76 -12.83 3.63
CA LYS A 173 -13.08 -13.51 3.66
C LYS A 173 -12.96 -15.03 3.61
N SER A 174 -11.94 -15.55 2.92
CA SER A 174 -11.75 -16.99 2.70
C SER A 174 -10.41 -17.52 3.18
N ASN A 175 -9.57 -16.67 3.81
CA ASN A 175 -8.24 -17.03 4.27
C ASN A 175 -8.01 -16.59 5.73
N PRO A 176 -8.34 -17.44 6.73
CA PRO A 176 -8.12 -17.12 8.15
C PRO A 176 -6.63 -17.02 8.51
N VAL A 177 -5.74 -17.68 7.75
CA VAL A 177 -4.29 -17.57 7.96
C VAL A 177 -3.81 -16.15 7.68
N LEU A 178 -4.35 -15.49 6.66
CA LEU A 178 -4.03 -14.09 6.37
C LEU A 178 -4.51 -13.15 7.49
N VAL A 179 -5.68 -13.43 8.08
CA VAL A 179 -6.18 -12.67 9.25
C VAL A 179 -5.18 -12.76 10.40
N GLN A 180 -4.72 -13.98 10.73
CA GLN A 180 -3.71 -14.19 11.77
C GLN A 180 -2.42 -13.43 11.45
N LYS A 181 -1.94 -13.47 10.20
CA LYS A 181 -0.74 -12.74 9.79
C LYS A 181 -0.86 -11.23 9.97
N LEU A 182 -2.01 -10.64 9.63
CA LEU A 182 -2.29 -9.23 9.85
C LEU A 182 -2.33 -8.89 11.34
N GLU A 183 -2.92 -9.76 12.16
CA GLU A 183 -2.95 -9.63 13.61
C GLU A 183 -1.54 -9.68 14.23
N ASP A 184 -0.70 -10.63 13.81
CA ASP A 184 0.67 -10.77 14.29
C ASP A 184 1.53 -9.55 13.90
N PHE A 185 1.32 -9.01 12.69
CA PHE A 185 2.05 -7.85 12.20
C PHE A 185 1.55 -6.51 12.76
N SER A 186 0.43 -6.50 13.52
CA SER A 186 -0.17 -5.27 14.05
C SER A 186 0.72 -4.52 15.04
N GLN A 187 1.74 -5.18 15.60
CA GLN A 187 2.68 -4.60 16.57
C GLN A 187 3.77 -3.74 15.91
N THR A 188 3.74 -3.57 14.58
CA THR A 188 4.67 -2.68 13.87
C THR A 188 4.62 -1.24 14.40
N LYS A 189 5.78 -0.58 14.45
CA LYS A 189 5.88 0.82 14.87
C LYS A 189 5.33 1.78 13.82
N ASN A 190 5.18 1.35 12.57
CA ASN A 190 4.68 2.19 11.49
C ASN A 190 3.18 2.47 11.61
N ILE A 191 2.81 3.75 11.72
CA ILE A 191 1.41 4.17 11.86
C ILE A 191 0.58 3.82 10.61
N LYS A 192 1.13 3.98 9.39
CA LYS A 192 0.38 3.67 8.16
C LYS A 192 0.05 2.19 8.05
N SER A 193 1.01 1.33 8.38
CA SER A 193 0.80 -0.12 8.44
C SER A 193 -0.28 -0.48 9.46
N ARG A 194 -0.25 0.11 10.66
CA ARG A 194 -1.32 -0.12 11.66
C ARG A 194 -2.68 0.41 11.21
N ILE A 195 -2.76 1.54 10.51
CA ILE A 195 -3.99 2.03 9.88
C ILE A 195 -4.54 1.00 8.89
N LEU A 196 -3.69 0.50 7.98
CA LEU A 196 -4.07 -0.48 6.97
C LEU A 196 -4.59 -1.77 7.62
N ILE A 197 -3.85 -2.29 8.59
CA ILE A 197 -4.23 -3.50 9.35
C ILE A 197 -5.55 -3.29 10.09
N ALA A 198 -5.73 -2.15 10.76
CA ALA A 198 -6.98 -1.85 11.47
C ALA A 198 -8.18 -1.80 10.52
N ARG A 199 -8.01 -1.20 9.34
CA ARG A 199 -9.06 -1.16 8.31
C ARG A 199 -9.39 -2.55 7.75
N ALA A 200 -8.38 -3.37 7.49
CA ALA A 200 -8.59 -4.75 7.04
C ALA A 200 -9.28 -5.62 8.10
N LEU A 201 -8.84 -5.51 9.36
CA LEU A 201 -9.42 -6.27 10.48
C LEU A 201 -10.82 -5.79 10.87
N ALA A 202 -11.19 -4.54 10.62
CA ALA A 202 -12.58 -4.07 10.81
C ALA A 202 -13.57 -4.89 9.97
N ARG A 203 -13.15 -5.36 8.79
CA ARG A 203 -13.95 -6.22 7.92
C ARG A 203 -13.78 -7.70 8.24
N ALA A 204 -12.55 -8.12 8.50
CA ALA A 204 -12.21 -9.54 8.66
C ALA A 204 -12.54 -10.10 10.06
N ASN A 205 -12.29 -9.32 11.11
CA ASN A 205 -12.45 -9.74 12.51
C ASN A 205 -12.74 -8.53 13.45
N PRO A 206 -13.88 -7.82 13.29
CA PRO A 206 -14.17 -6.59 14.03
C PRO A 206 -14.34 -6.77 15.55
N ASN A 207 -14.53 -8.00 16.03
CA ASN A 207 -14.62 -8.30 17.46
C ASN A 207 -13.34 -8.96 18.00
N GLY A 208 -12.29 -9.07 17.19
CA GLY A 208 -11.02 -9.65 17.57
C GLY A 208 -10.27 -8.81 18.61
N LEU A 209 -9.45 -9.48 19.43
CA LEU A 209 -8.65 -8.82 20.46
C LEU A 209 -7.71 -7.77 19.87
N ILE A 210 -7.07 -8.09 18.74
CA ILE A 210 -6.11 -7.18 18.08
C ILE A 210 -6.81 -5.96 17.48
N PHE A 211 -7.92 -6.16 16.78
CA PHE A 211 -8.72 -5.04 16.27
C PHE A 211 -9.21 -4.13 17.42
N THR A 212 -9.68 -4.72 18.53
CA THR A 212 -10.08 -3.97 19.72
C THR A 212 -8.93 -3.09 20.21
N LYS A 213 -7.72 -3.64 20.37
CA LYS A 213 -6.54 -2.87 20.78
C LYS A 213 -6.23 -1.72 19.81
N LEU A 214 -6.27 -1.96 18.50
CA LEU A 214 -6.00 -0.93 17.49
C LEU A 214 -7.05 0.18 17.50
N SER A 215 -8.31 -0.17 17.75
CA SER A 215 -9.44 0.76 17.71
C SER A 215 -9.66 1.53 19.03
N THR A 216 -9.10 1.08 20.16
CA THR A 216 -9.27 1.74 21.46
C THR A 216 -7.98 2.27 22.09
N ASN A 217 -6.85 1.56 21.91
CA ASN A 217 -5.62 1.79 22.70
C ASN A 217 -4.43 2.30 21.87
N ASP A 218 -4.60 2.48 20.55
CA ASP A 218 -3.55 3.03 19.67
C ASP A 218 -3.64 4.57 19.57
N GLN A 219 -2.79 5.15 18.72
CA GLN A 219 -2.78 6.56 18.37
C GLN A 219 -4.13 7.03 17.82
N PRO A 220 -4.55 8.29 18.09
CA PRO A 220 -5.85 8.81 17.64
C PRO A 220 -6.14 8.58 16.15
N ILE A 221 -5.13 8.76 15.29
CA ILE A 221 -5.29 8.55 13.85
C ILE A 221 -5.58 7.09 13.47
N VAL A 222 -5.01 6.12 14.17
CA VAL A 222 -5.28 4.69 13.95
C VAL A 222 -6.71 4.36 14.40
N LYS A 223 -7.11 4.86 15.58
CA LYS A 223 -8.46 4.67 16.13
C LYS A 223 -9.55 5.25 15.25
N VAL A 224 -9.33 6.44 14.67
CA VAL A 224 -10.26 7.05 13.71
C VAL A 224 -10.40 6.20 12.46
N ASN A 225 -9.30 5.75 11.87
CA ASN A 225 -9.35 4.92 10.67
C ASN A 225 -10.01 3.56 10.93
N ALA A 226 -9.78 2.95 12.10
CA ALA A 226 -10.48 1.73 12.52
C ALA A 226 -12.00 1.97 12.63
N SER A 227 -12.39 3.09 13.25
CA SER A 227 -13.81 3.45 13.43
C SER A 227 -14.49 3.78 12.11
N LEU A 228 -13.81 4.48 11.20
CA LEU A 228 -14.31 4.75 9.84
C LEU A 228 -14.49 3.47 9.04
N ALA A 229 -13.60 2.49 9.16
CA ALA A 229 -13.76 1.20 8.52
C ALA A 229 -14.95 0.42 9.07
N LEU A 230 -15.17 0.41 10.39
CA LEU A 230 -16.40 -0.16 10.97
C LEU A 230 -17.66 0.53 10.45
N LEU A 231 -17.62 1.85 10.26
CA LEU A 231 -18.73 2.60 9.69
C LEU A 231 -19.03 2.18 8.25
N GLN A 232 -17.99 1.90 7.44
CA GLN A 232 -18.13 1.36 6.09
C GLN A 232 -18.80 -0.03 6.09
N GLU A 233 -18.54 -0.84 7.12
CA GLU A 233 -19.22 -2.12 7.37
C GLU A 233 -20.60 -1.96 8.05
N LYS A 234 -21.09 -0.73 8.22
CA LYS A 234 -22.37 -0.37 8.84
C LYS A 234 -22.50 -0.80 10.31
N ASP A 235 -21.39 -0.97 11.03
CA ASP A 235 -21.40 -1.22 12.46
C ASP A 235 -21.69 0.09 13.23
N LYS A 236 -22.84 0.12 13.91
CA LYS A 236 -23.31 1.30 14.67
C LYS A 236 -22.38 1.69 15.82
N LYS A 237 -21.57 0.76 16.35
CA LYS A 237 -20.57 1.06 17.39
C LYS A 237 -19.60 2.14 16.92
N ALA A 238 -19.31 2.20 15.62
CA ALA A 238 -18.43 3.18 15.01
C ALA A 238 -18.83 4.63 15.34
N LEU A 239 -20.13 4.94 15.39
CA LEU A 239 -20.60 6.30 15.64
C LEU A 239 -20.21 6.78 17.04
N GLY A 240 -20.40 5.94 18.07
CA GLY A 240 -19.99 6.28 19.43
C GLY A 240 -18.48 6.41 19.56
N MET A 241 -17.72 5.53 18.89
CA MET A 241 -16.26 5.61 18.87
C MET A 241 -15.77 6.90 18.22
N LEU A 242 -16.32 7.29 17.06
CA LEU A 242 -15.97 8.52 16.37
C LEU A 242 -16.30 9.77 17.21
N ILE A 243 -17.47 9.82 17.86
CA ILE A 243 -17.85 10.93 18.74
C ILE A 243 -16.85 11.09 19.89
N ASN A 244 -16.48 9.98 20.55
CA ASN A 244 -15.51 10.03 21.64
C ASN A 244 -14.13 10.52 21.16
N LEU A 245 -13.71 10.08 19.97
CA LEU A 245 -12.42 10.45 19.38
C LEU A 245 -12.32 11.92 18.97
N LEU A 246 -13.43 12.63 18.76
CA LEU A 246 -13.40 14.08 18.47
C LEU A 246 -12.66 14.88 19.55
N THR A 247 -12.67 14.41 20.80
CA THR A 247 -11.98 15.06 21.91
C THR A 247 -10.46 14.85 21.90
N GLU A 248 -9.98 13.82 21.20
CA GLU A 248 -8.57 13.45 21.12
C GLU A 248 -7.89 14.00 19.86
N LEU A 249 -8.66 14.30 18.83
CA LEU A 249 -8.15 14.83 17.58
C LEU A 249 -7.76 16.30 17.75
N LYS A 250 -6.45 16.56 17.73
CA LYS A 250 -5.94 17.92 17.61
C LYS A 250 -6.25 18.44 16.21
N ILE A 251 -7.00 19.52 16.13
CA ILE A 251 -7.10 20.35 14.94
C ILE A 251 -5.76 21.09 14.87
N ASN A 252 -4.86 20.64 14.00
CA ASN A 252 -3.69 21.41 13.60
C ASN A 252 -4.00 22.14 12.30
#